data_AF-A0AAN5BUY4-F1
#
_entry.id   AF-A0AAN5BUY4-F1
#
_cell.length_a   1.000
_cell.length_b   1.000
_cell.length_c   1.000
_cell.angle_alpha   90.00
_cell.angle_beta   90.00
_cell.angle_gamma   90.00
#
_symmetry.space_group_name_H-M   'P 1'
#
loop_
_entity.id
_entity.type
_entity.pdbx_description
1 polymer ?
#
loop_
_entity_poly.entity_id
_entity_poly.type
_entity_poly.pdbx_seq_one_letter_code
_entity_poly.pdbx_strand_id
1 'polypeptide(L)'
;MGWIIEYNFIRVPPNCVFEIDDFELPWNFTQPFDFIHARSVEGSVKDFPHLFRQAHQSLVPGGWFEMMEPTVDIFSDDDSVSKAPHLSEWRDMLIEASGKFGKEMGAAKNYKKWMTEAGFTDVTEEIFKVGSSLTRRNRYC
;
A
#
# COMPACT_ATOMS: atom_id res chain seq x y z
N MET A 1 -28.23 6.76 -10.13
CA MET A 1 -28.18 7.23 -11.52
C MET A 1 -26.78 7.79 -11.76
N GLY A 2 -25.82 6.92 -12.09
CA GLY A 2 -24.44 7.32 -12.38
C GLY A 2 -24.29 7.59 -13.86
N TRP A 3 -23.62 8.69 -14.21
CA TRP A 3 -23.31 9.03 -15.59
C TRP A 3 -22.08 8.22 -16.03
N ILE A 4 -22.29 7.22 -16.87
CA ILE A 4 -21.19 6.60 -17.62
C ILE A 4 -20.82 7.60 -18.71
N ILE A 5 -19.64 8.19 -18.59
CA ILE A 5 -19.08 9.01 -19.66
C ILE A 5 -18.49 8.04 -20.69
N GLU A 6 -19.18 7.85 -21.82
CA GLU A 6 -18.65 7.11 -22.97
C GLU A 6 -17.51 7.89 -23.64
N TYR A 7 -16.32 7.87 -23.04
CA TYR A 7 -15.11 8.14 -23.79
C TYR A 7 -14.80 6.92 -24.62
N ASN A 8 -14.73 7.10 -25.94
CA ASN A 8 -14.38 6.06 -26.91
C ASN A 8 -12.90 5.66 -26.71
N PHE A 9 -12.62 4.88 -25.68
CA PHE A 9 -11.30 4.36 -25.33
C PHE A 9 -10.95 3.21 -26.28
N ILE A 10 -10.44 3.53 -27.47
CA ILE A 10 -10.00 2.57 -28.51
C ILE A 10 -8.82 1.65 -28.03
N ARG A 11 -8.42 1.70 -26.75
CA ARG A 11 -7.23 1.00 -26.21
C ARG A 11 -7.42 0.29 -24.87
N VAL A 12 -8.63 0.17 -24.34
CA VAL A 12 -8.87 -0.57 -23.09
C VAL A 12 -9.23 -2.02 -23.41
N PRO A 13 -8.53 -3.02 -22.83
CA PRO A 13 -8.91 -4.42 -22.99
C PRO A 13 -10.36 -4.66 -22.55
N PRO A 14 -11.12 -5.55 -23.21
CA PRO A 14 -12.53 -5.78 -22.88
C PRO A 14 -12.74 -6.36 -21.47
N ASN A 15 -11.68 -6.88 -20.84
CA ASN A 15 -11.66 -7.41 -19.47
C ASN A 15 -11.13 -6.40 -18.44
N CYS A 16 -11.07 -5.11 -18.77
CA CYS A 16 -10.57 -4.07 -17.89
C CYS A 16 -11.62 -2.97 -17.74
N VAL A 17 -11.95 -2.67 -16.49
CA VAL A 17 -12.86 -1.59 -16.11
C VAL A 17 -12.11 -0.65 -15.18
N PHE A 18 -12.27 0.65 -15.38
CA PHE A 18 -11.70 1.68 -14.52
C PHE A 18 -12.82 2.34 -13.74
N GLU A 19 -12.61 2.49 -12.45
CA GLU A 19 -13.56 3.13 -11.54
C GLU A 19 -12.85 4.25 -10.79
N ILE A 20 -13.55 5.37 -10.60
CA ILE A 20 -13.11 6.47 -9.75
C ILE A 20 -13.95 6.36 -8.49
N ASP A 21 -13.33 5.88 -7.42
CA ASP A 21 -14.00 5.69 -6.13
C ASP A 21 -13.04 5.92 -4.97
N ASP A 22 -13.60 6.15 -3.78
CA ASP A 22 -12.86 6.17 -2.53
C ASP A 22 -12.85 4.76 -1.93
N PHE A 23 -11.70 4.10 -2.01
CA PHE A 23 -11.54 2.73 -1.53
C PHE A 23 -11.66 2.59 0.01
N GLU A 24 -11.72 3.68 0.78
CA GLU A 24 -11.98 3.64 2.23
C GLU A 24 -13.47 3.49 2.55
N LEU A 25 -14.37 3.74 1.59
CA LEU A 25 -15.80 3.55 1.77
C LEU A 25 -16.19 2.06 1.67
N PRO A 26 -17.41 1.69 2.12
CA PRO A 26 -17.93 0.34 1.94
C PRO A 26 -17.88 -0.12 0.47
N TRP A 27 -17.18 -1.22 0.21
CA TRP A 27 -17.06 -1.79 -1.13
C TRP A 27 -18.38 -2.44 -1.55
N ASN A 28 -19.03 -1.86 -2.56
CA ASN A 28 -20.35 -2.29 -3.04
C ASN A 28 -20.27 -3.14 -4.33
N PHE A 29 -19.19 -3.91 -4.51
CA PHE A 29 -19.04 -4.77 -5.67
C PHE A 29 -20.07 -5.91 -5.65
N THR A 30 -20.67 -6.19 -6.80
CA THR A 30 -21.70 -7.24 -6.91
C THR A 30 -21.15 -8.65 -6.88
N GLN A 31 -19.84 -8.81 -7.14
CA GLN A 31 -19.17 -10.09 -7.18
C GLN A 31 -17.88 -10.00 -6.35
N PRO A 32 -17.52 -11.07 -5.62
CA PRO A 32 -16.23 -11.15 -4.94
C PRO A 32 -15.10 -11.27 -5.97
N PHE A 33 -13.89 -10.93 -5.53
CA PHE A 33 -12.67 -11.00 -6.32
C PHE A 33 -11.90 -12.29 -6.05
N ASP A 34 -11.20 -12.79 -7.07
CA ASP A 34 -10.20 -13.86 -6.90
C ASP A 34 -8.88 -13.30 -6.35
N PHE A 35 -8.58 -12.04 -6.68
CA PHE A 35 -7.34 -11.37 -6.30
C PHE A 35 -7.57 -9.87 -6.13
N ILE A 36 -7.02 -9.30 -5.06
CA ILE A 36 -6.98 -7.86 -4.82
C ILE A 36 -5.52 -7.45 -4.64
N HIS A 37 -5.11 -6.38 -5.32
CA HIS A 37 -3.77 -5.81 -5.20
C HIS A 37 -3.86 -4.35 -4.80
N ALA A 38 -3.14 -3.96 -3.75
CA ALA A 38 -2.96 -2.59 -3.34
C ALA A 38 -1.48 -2.23 -3.31
N ARG A 39 -1.14 -1.04 -3.81
CA ARG A 39 0.25 -0.58 -3.89
C ARG A 39 0.38 0.90 -3.62
N SER A 40 1.34 1.25 -2.76
CA SER A 40 1.70 2.63 -2.47
C SER A 40 0.49 3.47 -2.03
N VAL A 41 -0.22 2.96 -1.04
CA VAL A 41 -1.44 3.58 -0.47
C VAL A 41 -1.20 4.16 0.92
N GLU A 42 0.00 4.01 1.47
CA GLU A 42 0.35 4.63 2.76
C GLU A 42 0.23 6.16 2.72
N GLY A 43 -0.25 6.75 3.83
CA GLY A 43 -0.64 8.16 3.89
C GLY A 43 -1.98 8.50 3.21
N SER A 44 -2.61 7.53 2.52
CA SER A 44 -3.95 7.68 1.94
C SER A 44 -5.04 6.87 2.65
N VAL A 45 -4.68 6.04 3.63
CA VAL A 45 -5.60 5.19 4.41
C VAL A 45 -5.64 5.67 5.86
N LYS A 46 -6.84 5.82 6.42
CA LYS A 46 -7.09 6.18 7.82
C LYS A 46 -7.12 4.97 8.76
N ASP A 47 -7.69 3.85 8.30
CA ASP A 47 -7.85 2.62 9.09
C ASP A 47 -7.48 1.39 8.25
N PHE A 48 -6.20 1.00 8.30
CA PHE A 48 -5.70 -0.20 7.64
C PHE A 48 -6.36 -1.51 8.14
N PRO A 49 -6.57 -1.72 9.45
CA PRO A 49 -7.36 -2.85 9.92
C PRO A 49 -8.74 -2.95 9.28
N HIS A 50 -9.45 -1.84 9.08
CA HIS A 50 -10.73 -1.83 8.36
C HIS A 50 -10.56 -2.20 6.89
N LEU A 51 -9.58 -1.60 6.20
CA LEU A 51 -9.27 -1.93 4.80
C LEU A 51 -9.00 -3.43 4.61
N PHE A 52 -8.21 -4.06 5.50
CA PHE A 52 -7.92 -5.49 5.41
C PHE A 52 -9.13 -6.36 5.69
N ARG A 53 -9.99 -6.01 6.66
CA ARG A 53 -11.26 -6.73 6.87
C ARG A 53 -12.16 -6.64 5.64
N GLN A 54 -12.25 -5.46 5.04
CA GLN A 54 -13.05 -5.23 3.85
C GLN A 54 -12.52 -5.99 2.63
N ALA A 55 -11.19 -6.00 2.44
CA ALA A 55 -10.54 -6.81 1.42
C ALA A 55 -10.83 -8.31 1.61
N HIS A 56 -10.67 -8.82 2.84
CA HIS A 56 -10.96 -10.21 3.16
C HIS A 56 -12.42 -10.61 2.88
N GLN A 57 -13.39 -9.75 3.23
CA GLN A 57 -14.81 -9.99 2.98
C GLN A 57 -15.18 -9.95 1.50
N SER A 58 -14.37 -9.28 0.68
CA SER A 58 -14.61 -9.11 -0.76
C SER A 58 -13.91 -10.17 -1.62
N LEU A 59 -13.23 -11.14 -1.00
CA LEU A 59 -12.59 -12.26 -1.70
C LEU A 59 -13.49 -13.50 -1.74
N VAL A 60 -13.33 -14.29 -2.79
CA VAL A 60 -13.81 -15.68 -2.81
C VAL A 60 -13.03 -16.53 -1.79
N PRO A 61 -13.60 -17.65 -1.30
CA PRO A 61 -12.82 -18.62 -0.53
C PRO A 61 -11.59 -19.09 -1.32
N GLY A 62 -10.39 -18.89 -0.76
CA GLY A 62 -9.12 -19.20 -1.41
C GLY A 62 -8.55 -18.11 -2.32
N GLY A 63 -9.22 -16.94 -2.41
CA GLY A 63 -8.69 -15.76 -3.08
C GLY A 63 -7.52 -15.11 -2.32
N TRP A 64 -6.79 -14.22 -2.99
CA TRP A 64 -5.55 -13.63 -2.48
C TRP A 64 -5.63 -12.12 -2.36
N PHE A 65 -4.99 -11.58 -1.33
CA PHE A 65 -4.75 -10.14 -1.19
C PHE A 65 -3.25 -9.87 -1.12
N GLU A 66 -2.77 -8.98 -1.97
CA GLU A 66 -1.39 -8.52 -1.98
C GLU A 66 -1.31 -7.04 -1.65
N MET A 67 -0.48 -6.69 -0.68
CA MET A 67 -0.16 -5.30 -0.32
C MET A 67 1.33 -5.05 -0.55
N MET A 68 1.64 -4.05 -1.37
CA MET A 68 3.00 -3.65 -1.69
C MET A 68 3.23 -2.20 -1.30
N GLU A 69 4.06 -1.96 -0.27
CA GLU A 69 4.31 -0.62 0.22
C GLU A 69 5.82 -0.32 0.32
N PRO A 70 6.32 0.78 -0.27
CA PRO A 70 7.61 1.33 0.13
C PRO A 70 7.55 1.83 1.58
N THR A 71 8.44 1.33 2.43
CA THR A 71 8.61 1.91 3.76
C THR A 71 9.09 3.36 3.67
N VAL A 72 8.58 4.22 4.57
CA VAL A 72 9.09 5.59 4.76
C VAL A 72 10.41 5.63 5.53
N ASP A 73 10.82 4.53 6.14
CA ASP A 73 12.10 4.45 6.85
C ASP A 73 13.28 4.52 5.89
N ILE A 74 14.36 5.13 6.38
CA ILE A 74 15.61 5.31 5.65
C ILE A 74 16.66 4.37 6.23
N PHE A 75 17.30 3.60 5.35
CA PHE A 75 18.34 2.64 5.69
C PHE A 75 19.61 2.92 4.89
N SER A 76 20.77 2.55 5.46
CA SER A 76 22.07 2.60 4.79
C SER A 76 22.89 1.37 5.18
N ASP A 77 23.68 0.83 4.25
CA ASP A 77 24.56 -0.33 4.52
C ASP A 77 25.91 0.04 5.14
N ASP A 78 26.31 1.31 5.02
CA ASP A 78 27.63 1.82 5.38
C ASP A 78 27.55 2.91 6.47
N ASP A 79 26.46 2.90 7.24
CA ASP A 79 26.14 3.88 8.28
C ASP A 79 26.07 5.34 7.79
N SER A 80 26.01 5.58 6.47
CA SER A 80 25.94 6.93 5.89
C SER A 80 24.66 7.69 6.26
N VAL A 81 23.61 7.00 6.72
CA VAL A 81 22.40 7.67 7.25
C VAL A 81 22.73 8.62 8.40
N SER A 82 23.74 8.29 9.22
CA SER A 82 24.21 9.16 10.31
C SER A 82 24.80 10.49 9.81
N LYS A 83 25.29 10.51 8.56
CA LYS A 83 25.84 11.70 7.90
C LYS A 83 24.75 12.54 7.23
N ALA A 84 23.50 12.07 7.22
CA ALA A 84 22.34 12.74 6.64
C ALA A 84 21.27 13.05 7.71
N PRO A 85 21.59 13.81 8.76
CA PRO A 85 20.67 14.05 9.88
C PRO A 85 19.36 14.74 9.44
N HIS A 86 19.41 15.63 8.45
CA HIS A 86 18.22 16.30 7.93
C HIS A 86 17.28 15.37 7.15
N LEU A 87 17.79 14.27 6.58
CA LEU A 87 16.96 13.28 5.91
C LEU A 87 16.16 12.47 6.95
N SER A 88 16.81 12.11 8.06
CA SER A 88 16.14 11.50 9.21
C SER A 88 15.12 12.45 9.85
N GLU A 89 15.49 13.71 10.04
CA GLU A 89 14.58 14.75 10.55
C GLU A 89 13.35 14.95 9.65
N TRP A 90 13.55 14.98 8.32
CA TRP A 90 12.46 15.04 7.35
C TRP A 90 11.51 13.83 7.46
N ARG A 91 12.05 12.62 7.60
CA ARG A 91 11.26 11.39 7.79
C ARG A 91 10.46 11.43 9.09
N ASP A 92 11.08 11.88 10.18
CA ASP A 92 10.41 11.97 11.48
C ASP A 92 9.27 13.01 11.44
N MET A 93 9.51 14.17 10.83
CA MET A 93 8.48 15.19 10.60
C MET A 93 7.35 14.68 9.70
N LEU A 94 7.65 13.88 8.68
CA LEU A 94 6.65 13.28 7.80
C LEU A 94 5.74 12.33 8.58
N ILE A 95 6.30 11.44 9.39
CA ILE A 95 5.53 10.53 10.24
C ILE A 95 4.66 11.33 11.21
N GLU A 96 5.23 12.31 11.91
CA GLU A 96 4.48 13.16 12.85
C GLU A 96 3.32 13.90 12.16
N ALA A 97 3.58 14.52 11.01
CA ALA A 97 2.57 15.26 10.27
C ALA A 97 1.45 14.34 9.76
N SER A 98 1.80 13.16 9.23
CA SER A 98 0.84 12.17 8.74
C SER A 98 -0.06 11.62 9.86
N GLY A 99 0.51 11.38 11.05
CA GLY A 99 -0.24 10.99 12.24
C GLY A 99 -1.23 12.06 12.70
N LYS A 100 -0.82 13.34 12.69
CA LYS A 100 -1.73 14.47 12.98
C LYS A 100 -2.83 14.64 11.94
N PHE A 101 -2.52 14.38 10.67
CA PHE A 101 -3.50 14.40 9.58
C PHE A 101 -4.52 13.25 9.69
N GLY A 102 -4.16 12.17 10.38
CA GLY A 102 -5.01 11.00 10.61
C GLY A 102 -4.86 9.91 9.56
N LYS A 103 -3.83 9.98 8.71
CA LYS A 103 -3.46 8.94 7.75
C LYS A 103 -1.97 8.66 7.90
N GLU A 104 -1.65 7.82 8.88
CA GLU A 104 -0.28 7.59 9.33
C GLU A 104 0.58 6.92 8.25
N MET A 105 1.81 7.40 8.11
CA MET A 105 2.89 6.75 7.37
C MET A 105 3.80 5.95 8.32
N GLY A 106 4.41 4.87 7.83
CA GLY A 106 5.16 3.90 8.66
C GLY A 106 4.28 2.80 9.29
N ALA A 107 3.09 2.60 8.76
CA ALA A 107 2.12 1.57 9.11
C ALA A 107 2.49 0.19 8.56
N ALA A 108 3.28 0.12 7.48
CA ALA A 108 3.66 -1.13 6.79
C ALA A 108 4.16 -2.25 7.72
N LYS A 109 4.94 -1.90 8.76
CA LYS A 109 5.44 -2.84 9.79
C LYS A 109 4.35 -3.63 10.53
N ASN A 110 3.11 -3.16 10.48
CA ASN A 110 1.96 -3.79 11.15
C ASN A 110 1.10 -4.62 10.19
N TYR A 111 1.36 -4.61 8.88
CA TYR A 111 0.45 -5.19 7.90
C TYR A 111 0.26 -6.69 8.09
N LYS A 112 1.34 -7.45 8.27
CA LYS A 112 1.26 -8.89 8.54
C LYS A 112 0.35 -9.22 9.74
N LYS A 113 0.47 -8.44 10.82
CA LYS A 113 -0.35 -8.58 12.02
C LYS A 113 -1.82 -8.30 11.70
N TRP A 114 -2.12 -7.13 11.13
CA TRP A 114 -3.50 -6.73 10.85
C TRP A 114 -4.19 -7.59 9.80
N MET A 115 -3.45 -8.14 8.82
CA MET A 115 -3.98 -9.12 7.86
C MET A 115 -4.37 -10.42 8.57
N THR A 116 -3.50 -10.94 9.45
CA THR A 116 -3.83 -12.12 10.28
C THR A 116 -5.08 -11.86 11.13
N GLU A 117 -5.16 -10.69 11.77
CA GLU A 117 -6.32 -10.29 12.60
C GLU A 117 -7.61 -10.10 11.78
N ALA A 118 -7.50 -9.75 10.49
CA ALA A 118 -8.63 -9.62 9.58
C ALA A 118 -9.20 -10.97 9.11
N GLY A 119 -8.47 -12.07 9.31
CA GLY A 119 -8.91 -13.43 8.97
C GLY A 119 -8.11 -14.10 7.85
N PHE A 120 -7.13 -13.41 7.25
CA PHE A 120 -6.26 -14.02 6.24
C PHE A 120 -5.42 -15.15 6.85
N THR A 121 -5.29 -16.24 6.10
CA THR A 121 -4.38 -17.36 6.39
C THR A 121 -3.14 -17.27 5.50
N ASP A 122 -2.08 -18.00 5.86
CA ASP A 122 -0.84 -18.10 5.06
C ASP A 122 -0.16 -16.75 4.77
N VAL A 123 -0.25 -15.80 5.71
CA VAL A 123 0.31 -14.46 5.54
C VAL A 123 1.84 -14.47 5.52
N THR A 124 2.42 -14.23 4.35
CA THR A 124 3.86 -14.03 4.15
C THR A 124 4.22 -12.55 4.09
N GLU A 125 5.44 -12.22 4.51
CA GLU A 125 6.00 -10.88 4.39
C GLU A 125 7.40 -11.01 3.80
N GLU A 126 7.62 -10.30 2.70
CA GLU A 126 8.91 -10.26 2.02
C GLU A 126 9.41 -8.81 1.98
N ILE A 127 10.57 -8.57 2.60
CA ILE A 127 11.17 -7.24 2.66
C ILE A 127 12.28 -7.20 1.61
N PHE A 128 12.08 -6.38 0.59
CA PHE A 128 13.07 -6.14 -0.44
C PHE A 128 13.81 -4.83 -0.19
N LYS A 129 15.13 -4.89 -0.29
CA LYS A 129 15.97 -3.69 -0.29
C LYS A 129 15.90 -3.03 -1.65
N VAL A 130 15.34 -1.83 -1.69
CA VAL A 130 15.24 -1.01 -2.90
C VAL A 130 16.29 0.10 -2.83
N GLY A 131 17.25 0.07 -3.74
CA GLY A 131 18.29 1.11 -3.81
C GLY A 131 17.71 2.43 -4.32
N SER A 132 17.72 3.47 -3.50
CA SER A 132 17.46 4.85 -3.94
C SER A 132 18.72 5.40 -4.59
N SER A 133 18.80 5.37 -5.92
CA SER A 133 20.02 5.78 -6.61
C SER A 133 20.28 7.29 -6.52
N LEU A 134 21.26 7.70 -5.71
CA LEU A 134 22.11 8.87 -5.99
C LEU A 134 23.62 8.55 -5.96
N THR A 135 24.02 7.33 -5.60
CA THR A 135 25.41 6.89 -5.73
C THR A 135 25.53 5.74 -6.72
N ARG A 136 26.08 6.02 -7.90
CA ARG A 136 26.70 5.02 -8.77
C ARG A 136 27.88 4.36 -8.05
N ARG A 137 27.62 3.42 -7.15
CA ARG A 137 28.61 2.40 -6.77
C ARG A 137 27.88 1.08 -6.64
N ASN A 138 27.93 0.31 -7.73
CA ASN A 138 27.76 -1.13 -7.77
C ASN A 138 28.44 -1.75 -6.55
N ARG A 139 27.68 -2.07 -5.52
CA ARG A 139 27.91 -3.22 -4.66
C ARG A 139 26.56 -3.79 -4.30
N TYR A 140 26.41 -5.05 -4.69
CA TYR A 140 25.28 -5.90 -4.42
C TYR A 140 24.76 -5.67 -3.00
N CYS A 141 23.48 -5.33 -2.95
CA CYS A 141 22.72 -5.11 -1.74
C CYS A 141 22.43 -6.42 -1.03
#